data_AF-A0A7J8XMX8-F1
#
_entry.id   AF-A0A7J8XMX8-F1
#
_cell.length_a   1.000
_cell.length_b   1.000
_cell.length_c   1.000
_cell.angle_alpha   90.00
_cell.angle_beta   90.00
_cell.angle_gamma   90.00
#
_symmetry.space_group_name_H-M   'P 1'
#
loop_
_entity.id
_entity.type
_entity.pdbx_description
1 polymer ?
#
loop_
_entity_poly.entity_id
_entity_poly.type
_entity_poly.pdbx_seq_one_letter_code
_entity_poly.pdbx_strand_id
1 'polypeptide(L)'
;MPHNVFLHSALVQSREIDRNKKGQVQEALNYYSIESTAALIISFIINLFVTTVFAKAFYDTEIATGIGLGNAGQYLETYGGGLLPILYIWAIGLLAAGQSSTITGTYAGQFIMGGFLKLKLKKWVRALITRSCAIIPTIIVALVFESSEAALDTLNEWLNVLQSFQIPFALIPLLCLVSKEQIMGAFRIGHVLKVCC
;
A
#
# COMPACT_ATOMS: atom_id res chain seq x y z
N MET A 1 -1.65 -0.46 -4.66
CA MET A 1 -1.42 1.00 -4.49
C MET A 1 -0.36 1.47 -5.49
N PRO A 2 -0.57 2.57 -6.22
CA PRO A 2 0.31 2.99 -7.32
C PRO A 2 1.72 3.37 -6.85
N HIS A 3 1.86 3.93 -5.65
CA HIS A 3 3.16 4.29 -5.08
C HIS A 3 4.08 3.08 -4.82
N ASN A 4 3.51 1.89 -4.57
CA ASN A 4 4.30 0.66 -4.37
C ASN A 4 4.98 0.21 -5.65
N VAL A 5 4.39 0.48 -6.83
CA VAL A 5 5.00 0.17 -8.13
C VAL A 5 6.32 0.94 -8.27
N PHE A 6 6.29 2.25 -8.02
CA PHE A 6 7.49 3.09 -8.09
C PHE A 6 8.53 2.72 -7.03
N LEU A 7 8.08 2.40 -5.81
CA LEU A 7 8.98 2.00 -4.73
C LEU A 7 9.68 0.68 -5.04
N HIS A 8 8.94 -0.34 -5.48
CA HIS A 8 9.51 -1.66 -5.77
C HIS A 8 10.48 -1.59 -6.95
N SER A 9 10.17 -0.83 -8.01
CA SER A 9 11.09 -0.59 -9.13
C SER A 9 12.39 0.09 -8.72
N ALA A 10 12.38 0.88 -7.64
CA ALA A 10 13.58 1.53 -7.12
C ALA A 10 14.36 0.65 -6.13
N LEU A 11 13.67 -0.13 -5.29
CA LEU A 11 14.31 -1.08 -4.37
C LEU A 11 15.03 -2.20 -5.11
N VAL A 12 14.51 -2.65 -6.25
CA VAL A 12 15.20 -3.62 -7.12
C VAL A 12 16.56 -3.08 -7.59
N GLN A 13 16.74 -1.76 -7.68
CA GLN A 13 18.01 -1.14 -8.10
C GLN A 13 19.02 -0.99 -6.96
N SER A 14 18.64 -1.24 -5.70
CA SER A 14 19.58 -1.12 -4.57
C SER A 14 20.48 -2.35 -4.39
N ARG A 15 20.18 -3.49 -5.05
CA ARG A 15 21.12 -4.62 -5.10
C ARG A 15 22.11 -4.40 -6.24
N GLU A 16 23.38 -4.65 -5.93
CA GLU A 16 24.44 -4.68 -6.93
C GLU A 16 24.29 -5.95 -7.78
N ILE A 17 23.93 -5.78 -9.05
CA ILE A 17 23.78 -6.85 -10.03
C ILE A 17 24.64 -6.48 -11.24
N ASP A 18 25.50 -7.38 -11.68
CA ASP A 18 26.28 -7.21 -12.91
C ASP A 18 25.35 -7.38 -14.13
N ARG A 19 24.97 -6.23 -14.72
CA ARG A 19 24.03 -6.17 -15.86
C ARG A 19 24.62 -6.75 -17.15
N ASN A 20 25.93 -7.00 -17.20
CA ASN A 20 26.58 -7.58 -18.37
C ASN A 20 26.35 -9.11 -18.47
N LYS A 21 26.09 -9.77 -17.33
CA LYS A 21 25.86 -11.22 -17.28
C LYS A 21 24.36 -11.53 -17.28
N LYS A 22 23.83 -11.91 -18.45
CA LYS A 22 22.41 -12.28 -18.62
C LYS A 22 21.92 -13.31 -17.59
N GLY A 23 22.76 -14.28 -17.21
CA GLY A 23 22.41 -15.29 -16.21
C GLY A 23 22.14 -14.71 -14.82
N GLN A 24 22.95 -13.74 -14.37
CA GLN A 24 22.76 -13.10 -13.06
C GLN A 24 21.51 -12.22 -13.03
N VAL A 25 21.20 -11.56 -14.14
CA VAL A 25 19.96 -10.78 -14.27
C VAL A 25 18.74 -11.68 -14.22
N GLN A 26 18.76 -12.83 -14.91
CA GLN A 26 17.65 -13.80 -14.87
C GLN A 26 17.46 -14.39 -13.47
N GLU A 27 18.56 -14.73 -12.79
CA GLU A 27 18.52 -15.25 -11.42
C GLU A 27 17.95 -14.20 -10.46
N ALA A 28 18.40 -12.95 -10.55
CA ALA A 28 17.87 -11.86 -9.75
C ALA A 28 16.36 -11.65 -9.99
N LEU A 29 15.91 -11.65 -11.26
CA LEU A 29 14.50 -11.54 -11.61
C LEU A 29 13.67 -12.68 -10.98
N ASN A 30 14.18 -13.91 -10.99
CA ASN A 30 13.50 -15.04 -10.35
C ASN A 30 13.38 -14.85 -8.84
N TYR A 31 14.45 -14.45 -8.14
CA TYR A 31 14.38 -14.18 -6.70
C TYR A 31 13.40 -13.06 -6.37
N TYR A 32 13.42 -11.95 -7.13
CA TYR A 32 12.48 -10.85 -6.93
C TYR A 32 11.02 -11.26 -7.17
N SER A 33 10.79 -12.12 -8.16
CA SER A 33 9.47 -12.67 -8.44
C SER A 33 8.98 -13.54 -7.28
N ILE A 34 9.83 -14.43 -6.75
CA ILE A 34 9.49 -15.30 -5.62
C ILE A 34 9.23 -14.47 -4.35
N GLU A 35 10.10 -13.51 -4.03
CA GLU A 35 9.97 -12.65 -2.85
C GLU A 35 8.66 -11.84 -2.90
N SER A 36 8.39 -11.19 -4.03
CA SER A 36 7.16 -10.40 -4.22
C SER A 36 5.91 -11.28 -4.21
N THR A 37 5.94 -12.44 -4.87
CA THR A 37 4.81 -13.38 -4.90
C THR A 37 4.51 -13.92 -3.50
N ALA A 38 5.52 -14.33 -2.75
CA ALA A 38 5.35 -14.82 -1.38
C ALA A 38 4.75 -13.73 -0.47
N ALA A 39 5.25 -12.49 -0.55
CA ALA A 39 4.72 -11.37 0.22
C ALA A 39 3.25 -11.07 -0.12
N LEU A 40 2.89 -11.10 -1.41
CA LEU A 40 1.50 -10.89 -1.86
C LEU A 40 0.58 -12.03 -1.42
N ILE A 41 1.03 -13.28 -1.45
CA ILE A 41 0.26 -14.43 -0.96
C ILE A 41 -0.01 -14.30 0.54
N ILE A 42 1.00 -13.95 1.33
CA ILE A 42 0.83 -13.73 2.78
C ILE A 42 -0.17 -12.59 3.03
N SER A 43 -0.02 -11.47 2.31
CA SER A 43 -0.97 -10.34 2.40
C SER A 43 -2.39 -10.74 2.01
N PHE A 44 -2.56 -11.58 0.99
CA PHE A 44 -3.85 -12.10 0.57
C PHE A 44 -4.49 -12.97 1.65
N ILE A 45 -3.71 -13.88 2.25
CA ILE A 45 -4.19 -14.75 3.35
C ILE A 45 -4.64 -13.92 4.56
N ILE A 46 -3.85 -12.90 4.96
CA ILE A 46 -4.21 -12.00 6.07
C ILE A 46 -5.51 -11.26 5.74
N ASN A 47 -5.61 -10.66 4.55
CA ASN A 47 -6.81 -9.94 4.14
C ASN A 47 -8.04 -10.86 4.06
N LEU A 48 -7.86 -12.11 3.63
CA LEU A 48 -8.92 -13.12 3.61
C LEU A 48 -9.41 -13.43 5.02
N PHE A 49 -8.51 -13.63 5.99
CA PHE A 49 -8.89 -13.88 7.38
C PHE A 49 -9.60 -12.68 8.00
N VAL A 50 -9.06 -11.47 7.84
CA VAL A 50 -9.68 -10.23 8.36
C VAL A 50 -11.08 -10.04 7.78
N THR A 51 -11.23 -10.20 6.46
CA THR A 51 -12.53 -10.09 5.78
C THR A 51 -13.51 -11.15 6.26
N THR A 52 -13.05 -12.39 6.45
CA THR A 52 -13.93 -13.49 6.93
C THR A 52 -14.38 -13.26 8.37
N VAL A 53 -13.49 -12.77 9.24
CA VAL A 53 -13.82 -12.43 10.63
C VAL A 53 -14.84 -11.29 10.67
N PHE A 54 -14.64 -10.22 9.88
CA PHE A 54 -15.59 -9.11 9.81
C PHE A 54 -16.92 -9.49 9.18
N ALA A 55 -16.91 -10.33 8.14
CA ALA A 55 -18.13 -10.91 7.61
C ALA A 55 -18.85 -11.69 8.72
N LYS A 56 -18.19 -12.61 9.43
CA LYS A 56 -18.86 -13.35 10.51
C LYS A 56 -19.38 -12.46 11.64
N ALA A 57 -18.70 -11.36 11.92
CA ALA A 57 -19.00 -10.41 12.98
C ALA A 57 -20.19 -9.50 12.69
N PHE A 58 -20.26 -8.96 11.47
CA PHE A 58 -21.15 -7.86 11.13
C PHE A 58 -22.15 -8.22 10.01
N TYR A 59 -22.05 -9.41 9.41
CA TYR A 59 -22.98 -9.84 8.36
C TYR A 59 -24.41 -9.92 8.93
N ASP A 60 -25.32 -9.23 8.24
CA ASP A 60 -26.75 -9.11 8.58
C ASP A 60 -27.08 -8.27 9.84
N THR A 61 -26.18 -7.37 10.26
CA THR A 61 -26.42 -6.41 11.35
C THR A 61 -26.63 -4.99 10.82
N GLU A 62 -27.43 -4.17 11.50
CA GLU A 62 -27.64 -2.74 11.15
C GLU A 62 -26.35 -1.90 11.22
N ILE A 63 -25.29 -2.42 11.87
CA ILE A 63 -23.96 -1.80 12.01
C ILE A 63 -23.06 -2.12 10.79
N ALA A 64 -23.51 -2.99 9.86
CA ALA A 64 -22.75 -3.37 8.66
C ALA A 64 -22.46 -2.18 7.72
N THR A 65 -23.21 -1.10 7.83
CA THR A 65 -23.03 0.14 7.06
C THR A 65 -21.93 1.06 7.62
N GLY A 66 -21.47 0.84 8.86
CA GLY A 66 -20.46 1.64 9.56
C GLY A 66 -19.34 0.80 10.16
N ILE A 67 -18.73 -0.09 9.37
CA ILE A 67 -17.63 -0.95 9.82
C ILE A 67 -16.36 -0.10 9.98
N GLY A 68 -16.17 0.44 11.18
CA GLY A 68 -14.99 1.22 11.57
C GLY A 68 -13.90 0.39 12.26
N LEU A 69 -12.68 0.92 12.25
CA LEU A 69 -11.51 0.35 12.94
C LEU A 69 -11.71 0.21 14.46
N GLY A 70 -12.58 1.03 15.06
CA GLY A 70 -12.96 0.97 16.48
C GLY A 70 -13.91 -0.20 16.78
N ASN A 71 -14.95 -0.35 15.97
CA ASN A 71 -15.95 -1.44 16.09
C ASN A 71 -15.29 -2.82 15.93
N ALA A 72 -14.31 -2.92 15.03
CA ALA A 72 -13.47 -4.11 14.85
C ALA A 72 -12.73 -4.53 16.14
N GLY A 73 -12.15 -3.56 16.87
CA GLY A 73 -11.41 -3.83 18.09
C GLY A 73 -12.31 -4.32 19.24
N GLN A 74 -13.48 -3.70 19.40
CA GLN A 74 -14.46 -4.07 20.43
C GLN A 74 -15.07 -5.46 20.16
N TYR A 75 -15.33 -5.80 18.89
CA TYR A 75 -15.82 -7.13 18.54
C TYR A 75 -14.79 -8.22 18.88
N LEU A 76 -13.50 -7.97 18.61
CA LEU A 76 -12.41 -8.90 18.92
C LEU A 76 -12.22 -9.09 20.43
N GLU A 77 -12.52 -8.08 21.25
CA GLU A 77 -12.46 -8.18 22.71
C GLU A 77 -13.47 -9.20 23.26
N THR A 78 -14.63 -9.35 22.62
CA THR A 78 -15.69 -10.30 23.02
C THR A 78 -15.22 -11.76 22.97
N TYR A 79 -14.25 -12.08 22.12
CA TYR A 79 -13.64 -13.42 22.03
C TYR A 79 -12.35 -13.57 22.86
N GLY A 80 -11.83 -12.48 23.42
CA GLY A 80 -10.48 -12.36 23.95
C GLY A 80 -10.41 -11.95 25.42
N GLY A 81 -11.22 -12.53 26.30
CA GLY A 81 -11.25 -12.23 27.74
C GLY A 81 -10.09 -12.80 28.57
N GLY A 82 -8.87 -12.84 28.02
CA GLY A 82 -7.66 -13.35 28.69
C GLY A 82 -6.75 -12.26 29.26
N LEU A 83 -5.56 -12.65 29.75
CA LEU A 83 -4.52 -11.76 30.32
C LEU A 83 -3.99 -10.67 29.35
N LEU A 84 -4.18 -10.84 28.04
CA LEU A 84 -3.87 -9.84 27.02
C LEU A 84 -5.11 -9.61 26.14
N PRO A 85 -5.85 -8.51 26.35
CA PRO A 85 -7.00 -8.19 25.51
C PRO A 85 -6.58 -8.07 24.05
N ILE A 86 -7.25 -8.81 23.17
CA ILE A 86 -6.99 -8.84 21.72
C ILE A 86 -7.07 -7.43 21.12
N LEU A 87 -7.85 -6.54 21.73
CA LEU A 87 -7.94 -5.12 21.42
C LEU A 87 -6.59 -4.41 21.46
N TYR A 88 -5.71 -4.70 22.42
CA TYR A 88 -4.37 -4.10 22.47
C TYR A 88 -3.48 -4.62 21.34
N ILE A 89 -3.58 -5.90 20.99
CA ILE A 89 -2.83 -6.48 19.88
C ILE A 89 -3.28 -5.84 18.56
N TRP A 90 -4.59 -5.66 18.39
CA TRP A 90 -5.17 -4.94 17.25
C TRP A 90 -4.68 -3.49 17.19
N ALA A 91 -4.73 -2.75 18.30
CA ALA A 91 -4.27 -1.37 18.37
C ALA A 91 -2.77 -1.21 18.07
N ILE A 92 -1.93 -2.10 18.61
CA ILE A 92 -0.49 -2.14 18.31
C ILE A 92 -0.27 -2.47 16.83
N GLY A 93 -1.04 -3.42 16.28
CA GLY A 93 -0.99 -3.77 14.86
C GLY A 93 -1.34 -2.59 13.95
N LEU A 94 -2.40 -1.84 14.27
CA LEU A 94 -2.79 -0.63 13.55
C LEU A 94 -1.72 0.46 13.62
N LEU A 95 -1.13 0.65 14.80
CA LEU A 95 -0.03 1.60 14.98
C LEU A 95 1.19 1.20 14.15
N ALA A 96 1.57 -0.08 14.17
CA ALA A 96 2.68 -0.62 13.40
C ALA A 96 2.44 -0.48 11.88
N ALA A 97 1.22 -0.77 11.41
CA ALA A 97 0.82 -0.59 10.01
C ALA A 97 0.93 0.89 9.58
N GLY A 98 0.52 1.83 10.43
CA GLY A 98 0.65 3.27 10.17
C GLY A 98 2.11 3.74 10.05
N GLN A 99 3.01 3.21 10.90
CA GLN A 99 4.43 3.52 10.80
C GLN A 99 5.07 2.95 9.52
N SER A 100 4.74 1.70 9.18
CA SER A 100 5.21 1.05 7.95
C SER A 100 4.77 1.80 6.69
N SER A 101 3.50 2.23 6.65
CA SER A 101 2.95 3.04 5.56
C SER A 101 3.67 4.39 5.42
N THR A 102 3.99 5.05 6.54
CA THR A 102 4.74 6.32 6.52
C THR A 102 6.12 6.13 5.88
N ILE A 103 6.86 5.10 6.29
CA ILE A 103 8.21 4.82 5.76
C ILE A 103 8.13 4.57 4.25
N THR A 104 7.22 3.69 3.84
CA THR A 104 6.97 3.34 2.44
C THR A 104 6.61 4.58 1.60
N GLY A 105 5.71 5.43 2.10
CA GLY A 105 5.30 6.67 1.45
C GLY A 105 6.45 7.67 1.29
N THR A 106 7.30 7.83 2.32
CA THR A 106 8.46 8.73 2.21
C THR A 106 9.50 8.23 1.23
N TYR A 107 9.71 6.91 1.10
CA TYR A 107 10.62 6.37 0.08
C TYR A 107 10.05 6.51 -1.32
N ALA A 108 8.78 6.15 -1.53
CA ALA A 108 8.12 6.32 -2.82
C ALA A 108 8.16 7.79 -3.28
N GLY A 109 7.85 8.73 -2.38
CA GLY A 109 7.94 10.17 -2.66
C GLY A 109 9.35 10.63 -3.02
N GLN A 110 10.41 10.00 -2.50
CA GLN A 110 11.78 10.30 -2.89
C GLN A 110 12.04 10.02 -4.37
N PHE A 111 11.63 8.84 -4.82
CA PHE A 111 11.90 8.38 -6.17
C PHE A 111 11.06 9.15 -7.18
N ILE A 112 9.81 9.48 -6.83
CA ILE A 112 8.95 10.28 -7.69
C ILE A 112 9.47 11.73 -7.79
N MET A 113 9.77 12.39 -6.67
CA MET A 113 10.29 13.78 -6.71
C MET A 113 11.70 13.88 -7.29
N GLY A 114 12.56 12.90 -7.02
CA GLY A 114 13.92 12.86 -7.57
C GLY A 114 13.94 12.52 -9.06
N GLY A 115 13.06 11.63 -9.52
CA GLY A 115 12.96 11.19 -10.91
C GLY A 115 12.20 12.18 -11.79
N PHE A 116 10.95 12.51 -11.45
CA PHE A 116 10.07 13.34 -12.28
C PHE A 116 10.31 14.83 -12.08
N LEU A 117 10.35 15.29 -10.82
CA LEU A 117 10.44 16.73 -10.50
C LEU A 117 11.89 17.23 -10.37
N LYS A 118 12.88 16.33 -10.37
CA LYS A 118 14.31 16.59 -10.10
C LYS A 118 14.55 17.41 -8.81
N LEU A 119 13.62 17.34 -7.85
CA LEU A 119 13.68 18.07 -6.59
C LEU A 119 14.32 17.21 -5.50
N LYS A 120 15.46 17.66 -4.97
CA LYS A 120 16.17 16.99 -3.86
C LYS A 120 15.80 17.63 -2.53
N LEU A 121 14.71 17.16 -1.91
CA LEU A 121 14.36 17.55 -0.54
C LEU A 121 15.01 16.60 0.49
N LYS A 122 15.37 17.14 1.65
CA LYS A 122 15.83 16.35 2.81
C LYS A 122 14.70 15.41 3.26
N LYS A 123 15.05 14.19 3.69
CA LYS A 123 14.10 13.12 4.09
C LYS A 123 13.06 13.62 5.11
N TRP A 124 13.52 14.34 6.14
CA TRP A 124 12.65 14.86 7.21
C TRP A 124 11.68 15.94 6.72
N VAL A 125 12.14 16.86 5.85
CA VAL A 125 11.29 17.92 5.27
C VAL A 125 10.19 17.31 4.40
N ARG A 126 10.54 16.31 3.58
CA ARG A 126 9.55 15.59 2.77
C ARG A 126 8.50 14.90 3.64
N ALA A 127 8.94 14.18 4.68
CA ALA A 127 8.05 13.50 5.61
C ALA A 127 7.11 14.49 6.32
N LEU A 128 7.64 15.65 6.75
CA LEU A 128 6.86 16.68 7.41
C LEU A 128 5.77 17.22 6.47
N ILE A 129 6.13 17.61 5.24
CA ILE A 129 5.16 18.14 4.27
C ILE A 129 4.07 17.12 3.98
N THR A 130 4.43 15.87 3.66
CA THR A 130 3.43 14.84 3.34
C THR A 130 2.53 14.51 4.53
N ARG A 131 3.06 14.52 5.76
CA ARG A 131 2.27 14.27 6.96
C ARG A 131 1.39 15.46 7.32
N SER A 132 1.88 16.69 7.18
CA SER A 132 1.07 17.90 7.36
C SER A 132 -0.10 17.92 6.38
N CYS A 133 0.14 17.64 5.10
CA CYS A 133 -0.93 17.56 4.10
C CYS A 133 -1.95 16.46 4.36
N ALA A 134 -1.59 15.38 5.06
CA ALA A 134 -2.53 14.31 5.42
C ALA A 134 -3.27 14.60 6.74
N ILE A 135 -2.55 15.05 7.76
CA ILE A 135 -3.07 15.24 9.12
C ILE A 135 -3.92 16.51 9.22
N ILE A 136 -3.52 17.62 8.57
CA ILE A 136 -4.25 18.89 8.68
C ILE A 136 -5.70 18.76 8.19
N PRO A 137 -5.99 18.22 6.99
CA PRO A 137 -7.37 18.04 6.55
C PRO A 137 -8.15 17.11 7.48
N THR A 138 -7.51 16.05 7.98
CA THR A 138 -8.14 15.09 8.90
C THR A 138 -8.54 15.75 10.22
N ILE A 139 -7.66 16.58 10.79
CA ILE A 139 -7.96 17.34 12.02
C ILE A 139 -9.07 18.35 11.77
N ILE A 140 -9.05 19.07 10.64
CA ILE A 140 -10.11 20.03 10.29
C ILE A 140 -11.46 19.32 10.20
N VAL A 141 -11.53 18.18 9.52
CA VAL A 141 -12.77 17.39 9.42
C VAL A 141 -13.22 16.92 10.81
N ALA A 142 -12.30 16.41 11.63
CA ALA A 142 -12.62 15.94 12.98
C ALA A 142 -13.15 17.05 13.91
N LEU A 143 -12.62 18.27 13.79
CA LEU A 143 -13.04 19.42 14.62
C LEU A 143 -14.32 20.09 14.12
N VAL A 144 -14.55 20.13 12.80
CA VAL A 144 -15.72 20.80 12.19
C VAL A 144 -16.97 19.92 12.24
N PHE A 145 -16.82 18.59 12.15
CA PHE A 145 -17.94 17.65 12.00
C PHE A 145 -18.25 16.84 13.27
N GLU A 146 -17.90 17.35 14.47
CA GLU A 146 -18.17 16.75 15.81
C GLU A 146 -18.58 15.26 15.77
N SER A 147 -17.59 14.36 15.81
CA SER A 147 -17.80 12.92 16.05
C SER A 147 -18.76 12.20 15.07
N SER A 148 -19.01 12.71 13.86
CA SER A 148 -19.72 11.93 12.85
C SER A 148 -18.73 10.99 12.14
N GLU A 149 -18.71 9.72 12.55
CA GLU A 149 -17.94 8.64 11.90
C GLU A 149 -18.17 8.63 10.37
N ALA A 150 -19.38 8.97 9.93
CA ALA A 150 -19.78 9.08 8.54
C ALA A 150 -18.92 10.04 7.70
N ALA A 151 -18.44 11.16 8.26
CA ALA A 151 -17.62 12.12 7.51
C ALA A 151 -16.20 11.60 7.28
N LEU A 152 -15.65 10.85 8.24
CA LEU A 152 -14.33 10.22 8.11
C LEU A 152 -14.38 9.02 7.16
N ASP A 153 -15.46 8.24 7.21
CA ASP A 153 -15.67 7.13 6.27
C ASP A 153 -15.84 7.64 4.85
N THR A 154 -16.62 8.71 4.65
CA THR A 154 -16.77 9.37 3.34
C THR A 154 -15.41 9.85 2.83
N LEU A 155 -14.59 10.49 3.67
CA LEU A 155 -13.25 10.92 3.29
C LEU A 155 -12.37 9.72 2.88
N ASN A 156 -12.43 8.62 3.62
CA ASN A 156 -11.67 7.42 3.31
C ASN A 156 -12.12 6.76 1.99
N GLU A 157 -13.42 6.74 1.70
CA GLU A 157 -13.94 6.28 0.42
C GLU A 157 -13.44 7.15 -0.74
N TRP A 158 -13.51 8.48 -0.60
CA TRP A 158 -12.96 9.42 -1.59
C TRP A 158 -11.46 9.23 -1.83
N LEU A 159 -10.68 8.96 -0.78
CA LEU A 159 -9.26 8.65 -0.91
C LEU A 159 -9.04 7.36 -1.71
N ASN A 160 -9.85 6.31 -1.49
CA ASN A 160 -9.78 5.07 -2.25
C ASN A 160 -10.21 5.24 -3.72
N VAL A 161 -11.23 6.06 -3.99
CA VAL A 161 -11.63 6.43 -5.35
C VAL A 161 -10.50 7.16 -6.08
N LEU A 162 -9.88 8.13 -5.40
CA LEU A 162 -8.75 8.89 -5.94
C LEU A 162 -7.53 7.99 -6.20
N GLN A 163 -7.31 6.99 -5.34
CA GLN A 163 -6.27 5.97 -5.58
C GLN A 163 -6.55 5.13 -6.83
N SER A 164 -7.81 4.75 -7.06
CA SER A 164 -8.22 3.98 -8.25
C SER A 164 -7.95 4.76 -9.54
N PHE A 165 -8.21 6.08 -9.54
CA PHE A 165 -7.90 6.95 -10.67
C PHE A 165 -6.40 7.05 -10.98
N GLN A 166 -5.53 6.93 -9.96
CA GLN A 166 -4.07 7.01 -10.15
C GLN A 166 -3.45 5.73 -10.73
N ILE A 167 -4.10 4.56 -10.56
CA ILE A 167 -3.54 3.27 -10.98
C ILE A 167 -3.22 3.23 -12.50
N PRO A 168 -4.13 3.63 -13.41
CA PRO A 168 -3.85 3.65 -14.85
C PRO A 168 -2.62 4.50 -15.22
N PHE A 169 -2.43 5.66 -14.58
CA PHE A 169 -1.30 6.54 -14.87
C PHE A 169 0.04 5.95 -14.45
N ALA A 170 0.06 5.07 -13.45
CA ALA A 170 1.27 4.33 -13.06
C ALA A 170 1.48 3.08 -13.94
N LEU A 171 0.40 2.37 -14.26
CA LEU A 171 0.45 1.08 -14.94
C LEU A 171 0.72 1.20 -16.45
N ILE A 172 0.06 2.14 -17.15
CA ILE A 172 0.19 2.29 -18.60
C ILE A 172 1.64 2.59 -19.01
N PRO A 173 2.36 3.56 -18.40
CA PRO A 173 3.76 3.80 -18.73
C PRO A 173 4.65 2.60 -18.40
N LEU A 174 4.40 1.92 -17.27
CA LEU A 174 5.15 0.73 -16.88
C LEU A 174 5.02 -0.37 -17.95
N LEU A 175 3.79 -0.71 -18.34
CA LEU A 175 3.53 -1.74 -19.35
C LEU A 175 4.15 -1.35 -20.71
N CYS A 176 4.10 -0.07 -21.08
CA CYS A 176 4.75 0.42 -22.29
C CYS A 176 6.28 0.25 -22.25
N LEU A 177 6.91 0.61 -21.13
CA LEU A 177 8.36 0.49 -20.95
C LEU A 177 8.82 -0.98 -20.93
N VAL A 178 8.10 -1.83 -20.20
CA VAL A 178 8.44 -3.24 -20.06
C VAL A 178 8.11 -4.05 -21.34
N SER A 179 7.21 -3.56 -22.18
CA SER A 179 6.92 -4.13 -23.51
C SER A 179 7.93 -3.75 -24.60
N LYS A 180 8.73 -2.69 -24.40
CA LYS A 180 9.66 -2.18 -25.42
C LYS A 180 10.96 -3.00 -25.43
N GLU A 181 11.22 -3.64 -26.56
CA GLU A 181 12.46 -4.41 -26.80
C GLU A 181 13.72 -3.54 -26.75
N GLN A 182 13.62 -2.26 -27.13
CA GLN A 182 14.72 -1.30 -27.00
C GLN A 182 15.16 -1.04 -25.55
N ILE A 183 14.27 -1.23 -24.57
CA ILE A 183 14.52 -0.94 -23.16
C ILE A 183 14.82 -2.23 -22.40
N MET A 184 14.06 -3.29 -22.63
CA MET A 184 14.17 -4.57 -21.89
C MET A 184 15.04 -5.62 -22.58
N GLY A 185 15.36 -5.45 -23.87
CA GLY A 185 16.11 -6.42 -24.66
C GLY A 185 15.48 -7.82 -24.60
N ALA A 186 16.30 -8.80 -24.20
CA ALA A 186 15.89 -10.20 -24.10
C ALA A 186 14.90 -10.51 -22.96
N PHE A 187 14.65 -9.58 -22.03
CA PHE A 187 13.77 -9.77 -20.86
C PHE A 187 12.40 -9.10 -21.02
N ARG A 188 11.95 -8.88 -22.27
CA ARG A 188 10.63 -8.32 -22.57
C ARG A 188 9.51 -9.24 -22.07
N ILE A 189 8.41 -8.64 -21.61
CA ILE A 189 7.21 -9.41 -21.22
C ILE A 189 6.54 -10.11 -22.41
N GLY A 190 6.05 -11.32 -22.14
CA GLY A 190 5.32 -12.14 -23.09
C GLY A 190 3.94 -11.55 -23.46
N HIS A 191 3.40 -12.01 -24.59
CA HIS A 191 2.11 -11.52 -25.12
C HIS A 191 0.94 -11.75 -24.16
N VAL A 192 0.96 -12.84 -23.39
CA VAL A 192 -0.07 -13.16 -22.38
C VAL A 192 -0.13 -12.09 -21.29
N LEU A 193 1.02 -11.68 -20.77
CA LEU A 193 1.06 -10.65 -19.72
C LEU A 193 0.66 -9.27 -20.24
N LYS A 194 0.88 -9.01 -21.54
CA LYS A 194 0.47 -7.77 -22.20
C LYS A 194 -1.05 -7.68 -22.43
N VAL A 195 -1.74 -8.81 -22.50
CA VAL A 195 -3.19 -8.89 -22.72
C VAL A 195 -3.96 -8.99 -21.40
N CYS A 196 -3.40 -9.65 -20.39
CA CYS A 196 -4.03 -9.77 -19.07
C CYS A 196 -3.97 -8.50 -18.20
N CYS A 197 -3.13 -7.52 -18.55
CA CYS A 197 -2.80 -6.36 -17.72
C CYS A 197 -3.17 -5.07 -18.47
#